data_AF-A0A8J2T3J8-F1
#
_entry.id   AF-A0A8J2T3J8-F1
#
_cell.length_a   1.000
_cell.length_b   1.000
_cell.length_c   1.000
_cell.angle_alpha   90.00
_cell.angle_beta   90.00
_cell.angle_gamma   90.00
#
_symmetry.space_group_name_H-M   'P 1'
#
loop_
_entity.id
_entity.type
_entity.pdbx_description
1 polymer ?
#
loop_
_entity_poly.entity_id
_entity_poly.type
_entity_poly.pdbx_seq_one_letter_code
_entity_poly.pdbx_strand_id
1 'polypeptide(L)'
;MLTTNTSYENETSPKKPSLQRGAAQLRDGWHHSRFQPYLKMLAPAIAPEATLLGTVAPRTCAEIDVGALINNAKACREAAAKSGTRVMAVVKADAYGHGAAVVARVLHRHCGIDFFAVATLPEALELRAAGLNDGVRVLVLGASVPSEWPVYARFDLEMVIESKATADRLAALQPPPKPIKAHVMLNTGMNRIGLSTFDSTTETHGIKKVEESRSIGTQPCKQGLQDLFNDLPPLPEESGQTPPPRPPLKRSGSGSSLGSTGRLQEYHGILVDQAVDIVAMVAAAPAVEFAGLCTHMADAQANIHRYTQRQFKRFRDVVDALRAKNVPVPCVHVENSQTLLDAHVGPERMRRLVGDGAGFCRVGGALYGQRHHDVLKPVLSLKAQVRHVHRLEAGMTVGYDRSWIAPRDSVVATLSIGFADGYPRSLSNQGVVYIRGHEFVVAGKVCMDMVMVDLGAKGGPGESVRVGDYATLWGDGGNTLAATADGLGTAQSDLTCDLSRRVARRYVNLPPDWRAPEDHYVIA
;
A
#
# COMPACT_ATOMS: atom_id res chain seq x y z
N MET A 1 -17.15 34.24 62.52
CA MET A 1 -16.46 35.33 63.24
C MET A 1 -14.98 34.97 63.32
N LEU A 2 -14.11 35.98 63.52
CA LEU A 2 -12.64 35.92 63.48
C LEU A 2 -12.09 35.75 62.05
N THR A 3 -11.68 36.81 61.32
CA THR A 3 -10.48 37.71 61.45
C THR A 3 -9.19 37.09 60.93
N THR A 4 -8.28 37.75 60.18
CA THR A 4 -8.25 38.98 59.33
C THR A 4 -6.84 39.03 58.70
N ASN A 5 -6.64 39.78 57.60
CA ASN A 5 -5.34 40.26 57.08
C ASN A 5 -4.40 39.17 56.46
N THR A 6 -3.56 39.44 55.43
CA THR A 6 -3.19 40.71 54.76
C THR A 6 -2.65 40.48 53.32
N SER A 7 -2.73 41.51 52.46
CA SER A 7 -1.92 41.82 51.24
C SER A 7 -1.87 40.83 50.05
N TYR A 8 -2.13 41.18 48.77
CA TYR A 8 -1.51 42.20 47.87
C TYR A 8 0.00 41.92 47.63
N GLU A 9 0.60 41.77 46.43
CA GLU A 9 0.21 41.98 45.02
C GLU A 9 0.85 40.94 44.04
N ASN A 10 0.52 41.09 42.74
CA ASN A 10 1.13 40.53 41.52
C ASN A 10 2.59 39.99 41.60
N GLU A 11 2.88 38.85 40.93
CA GLU A 11 3.55 38.84 39.61
C GLU A 11 3.95 37.44 39.09
N THR A 12 4.06 37.34 37.75
CA THR A 12 4.77 36.32 36.93
C THR A 12 4.32 34.85 36.91
N SER A 13 4.07 34.37 35.68
CA SER A 13 3.83 32.96 35.35
C SER A 13 5.08 32.08 35.54
N PRO A 14 4.95 30.83 36.04
CA PRO A 14 6.04 29.85 35.95
C PRO A 14 6.27 29.45 34.49
N LYS A 15 7.48 29.74 33.99
CA LYS A 15 7.89 29.43 32.61
C LYS A 15 7.83 27.93 32.34
N LYS A 16 7.20 27.52 31.22
CA LYS A 16 7.32 26.15 30.69
C LYS A 16 8.80 25.82 30.45
N PRO A 17 9.30 24.62 30.82
CA PRO A 17 10.68 24.23 30.51
C PRO A 17 10.87 24.12 29.00
N SER A 18 11.81 24.89 28.47
CA SER A 18 12.12 24.95 27.04
C SER A 18 12.79 23.67 26.56
N LEU A 19 12.17 22.97 25.61
CA LEU A 19 12.67 21.77 24.92
C LEU A 19 13.85 22.03 23.96
N GLN A 20 14.75 22.94 24.32
CA GLN A 20 15.93 23.35 23.54
C GLN A 20 17.18 23.41 24.41
N ARG A 21 17.69 22.25 24.83
CA ARG A 21 19.11 21.99 25.20
C ARG A 21 19.30 20.49 25.45
N GLY A 22 19.58 19.75 24.38
CA GLY A 22 19.83 18.30 24.40
C GLY A 22 20.28 17.71 23.07
N ALA A 23 20.76 18.56 22.14
CA ALA A 23 21.11 18.18 20.76
C ALA A 23 22.58 18.51 20.44
N ALA A 24 23.46 18.51 21.45
CA ALA A 24 24.90 18.71 21.30
C ALA A 24 25.64 17.52 21.90
N GLN A 25 26.60 16.98 21.14
CA GLN A 25 27.48 15.84 21.49
C GLN A 25 26.83 14.44 21.46
N LEU A 26 26.37 14.04 20.26
CA LEU A 26 26.65 12.68 19.76
C LEU A 26 27.53 12.82 18.51
N ARG A 27 28.84 12.74 18.69
CA ARG A 27 29.79 12.54 17.59
C ARG A 27 30.05 11.05 17.50
N ASP A 28 29.40 10.38 16.55
CA ASP A 28 29.90 9.15 15.92
C ASP A 28 29.08 8.82 14.66
N GLY A 29 29.77 8.50 13.56
CA GLY A 29 29.33 7.68 12.42
C GLY A 29 28.11 8.03 11.55
N TRP A 30 27.08 8.72 12.05
CA TRP A 30 25.74 8.72 11.43
C TRP A 30 25.39 10.03 10.72
N HIS A 31 25.62 10.09 9.40
CA HIS A 31 25.29 11.26 8.57
C HIS A 31 23.78 11.55 8.52
N HIS A 32 23.37 12.61 9.23
CA HIS A 32 22.00 13.15 9.26
C HIS A 32 21.39 13.48 7.89
N SER A 33 22.21 13.69 6.85
CA SER A 33 21.77 14.12 5.52
C SER A 33 20.88 13.09 4.80
N ARG A 34 21.07 11.79 5.02
CA ARG A 34 20.29 10.73 4.33
C ARG A 34 18.84 10.59 4.83
N PHE A 35 18.54 11.08 6.04
CA PHE A 35 17.21 10.97 6.65
C PHE A 35 16.36 12.25 6.56
N GLN A 36 16.94 13.36 6.09
CA GLN A 36 16.25 14.62 5.83
C GLN A 36 14.97 14.48 4.97
N PRO A 37 14.90 13.65 3.92
CA PRO A 37 13.67 13.48 3.13
C PRO A 37 12.50 12.91 3.96
N TYR A 38 12.74 11.88 4.76
CA TYR A 38 11.73 11.27 5.63
C TYR A 38 11.31 12.22 6.76
N LEU A 39 12.24 13.00 7.33
CA LEU A 39 11.92 14.01 8.34
C LEU A 39 11.14 15.19 7.76
N LYS A 40 11.37 15.57 6.49
CA LYS A 40 10.54 16.55 5.77
C LYS A 40 9.16 16.00 5.43
N MET A 41 9.04 14.69 5.16
CA MET A 41 7.74 14.02 4.97
C MET A 41 6.91 13.95 6.27
N LEU A 42 7.58 13.99 7.43
CA LEU A 42 6.97 14.07 8.76
C LEU A 42 6.71 15.51 9.23
N ALA A 43 7.16 16.53 8.49
CA ALA A 43 6.79 17.91 8.79
C ALA A 43 5.36 18.17 8.26
N PRO A 44 4.43 18.67 9.10
CA PRO A 44 3.08 19.02 8.65
C PRO A 44 3.14 20.22 7.70
N ALA A 45 3.24 19.95 6.41
CA ALA A 45 3.38 20.93 5.36
C ALA A 45 2.02 21.35 4.79
N ILE A 46 1.09 21.80 5.65
CA ILE A 46 -0.12 22.50 5.20
C ILE A 46 -0.36 23.77 6.05
N ALA A 47 -0.55 24.88 5.36
CA ALA A 47 -0.86 26.20 5.90
C ALA A 47 -2.37 26.35 6.23
N PRO A 48 -2.82 27.39 6.95
CA PRO A 48 -4.24 27.66 7.25
C PRO A 48 -5.20 27.83 6.05
N GLU A 49 -4.76 27.63 4.81
CA GLU A 49 -5.57 27.73 3.58
C GLU A 49 -6.56 26.55 3.39
N ALA A 50 -6.33 25.42 4.08
CA ALA A 50 -7.19 24.23 3.94
C ALA A 50 -8.65 24.45 4.39
N THR A 51 -8.88 25.38 5.32
CA THR A 51 -10.23 25.71 5.82
C THR A 51 -11.10 26.37 4.76
N LEU A 52 -10.50 27.08 3.79
CA LEU A 52 -11.22 27.67 2.64
C LEU A 52 -11.60 26.60 1.60
N LEU A 53 -10.73 25.62 1.36
CA LEU A 53 -10.99 24.51 0.41
C LEU A 53 -12.16 23.62 0.83
N GLY A 54 -12.43 23.49 2.14
CA GLY A 54 -13.59 22.74 2.67
C GLY A 54 -14.96 23.33 2.31
N THR A 55 -15.03 24.55 1.78
CA THR A 55 -16.31 25.21 1.43
C THR A 55 -16.79 24.93 -0.01
N VAL A 56 -15.93 24.36 -0.86
CA VAL A 56 -16.25 24.09 -2.27
C VAL A 56 -16.45 22.59 -2.49
N ALA A 57 -17.67 22.19 -2.86
CA ALA A 57 -17.97 20.80 -3.16
C ALA A 57 -17.03 20.25 -4.25
N PRO A 58 -16.34 19.11 -4.01
CA PRO A 58 -15.35 18.59 -4.93
C PRO A 58 -15.98 18.19 -6.26
N ARG A 59 -15.33 18.59 -7.36
CA ARG A 59 -15.77 18.26 -8.73
C ARG A 59 -15.89 16.75 -8.95
N THR A 60 -14.99 15.98 -8.35
CA THR A 60 -14.97 14.53 -8.36
C THR A 60 -14.49 14.04 -6.99
N CYS A 61 -15.17 13.06 -6.42
CA CYS A 61 -14.88 12.53 -5.10
C CYS A 61 -15.08 11.00 -5.02
N ALA A 62 -14.31 10.39 -4.12
CA ALA A 62 -14.56 9.07 -3.59
C ALA A 62 -15.24 9.24 -2.22
N GLU A 63 -16.52 8.88 -2.13
CA GLU A 63 -17.24 8.81 -0.87
C GLU A 63 -16.89 7.51 -0.15
N ILE A 64 -16.46 7.62 1.11
CA ILE A 64 -15.99 6.52 1.93
C ILE A 64 -16.98 6.32 3.08
N ASP A 65 -17.77 5.25 3.03
CA ASP A 65 -18.76 4.92 4.04
C ASP A 65 -18.08 4.30 5.27
N VAL A 66 -17.97 5.10 6.33
CA VAL A 66 -17.31 4.70 7.57
C VAL A 66 -18.17 3.70 8.37
N GLY A 67 -19.50 3.74 8.23
CA GLY A 67 -20.41 2.75 8.79
C GLY A 67 -20.22 1.36 8.16
N ALA A 68 -20.06 1.31 6.84
CA ALA A 68 -19.73 0.09 6.10
C ALA A 68 -18.35 -0.46 6.49
N LEU A 69 -17.33 0.40 6.59
CA LEU A 69 -15.99 0.01 7.06
C LEU A 69 -16.02 -0.61 8.46
N ILE A 70 -16.73 0.01 9.41
CA ILE A 70 -16.88 -0.49 10.78
C ILE A 70 -17.65 -1.82 10.81
N ASN A 71 -18.72 -1.96 10.01
CA ASN A 71 -19.47 -3.21 9.83
C ASN A 71 -18.55 -4.35 9.37
N ASN A 72 -17.77 -4.11 8.31
CA ASN A 72 -16.87 -5.10 7.72
C ASN A 72 -15.75 -5.50 8.69
N ALA A 73 -15.18 -4.53 9.41
CA ALA A 73 -14.16 -4.77 10.42
C ALA A 73 -14.68 -5.61 11.59
N LYS A 74 -15.92 -5.37 12.05
CA LYS A 74 -16.58 -6.21 13.08
C LYS A 74 -16.79 -7.64 12.59
N ALA A 75 -17.37 -7.83 11.41
CA ALA A 75 -17.55 -9.16 10.81
C ALA A 75 -16.23 -9.93 10.66
N CYS A 76 -15.15 -9.24 10.24
CA CYS A 76 -13.82 -9.83 10.15
C CYS A 76 -13.22 -10.19 11.52
N ARG A 77 -13.46 -9.39 12.57
CA ARG A 77 -13.05 -9.72 13.95
C ARG A 77 -13.81 -10.93 14.50
N GLU A 78 -15.10 -11.03 14.23
CA GLU A 78 -15.93 -12.19 14.61
C GLU A 78 -15.50 -13.46 13.89
N ALA A 79 -15.14 -13.38 12.60
CA ALA A 79 -14.56 -14.50 11.87
C ALA A 79 -13.20 -14.92 12.45
N ALA A 80 -12.30 -13.97 12.73
CA ALA A 80 -10.98 -14.23 13.29
C ALA A 80 -11.05 -14.85 14.69
N ALA A 81 -11.97 -14.37 15.54
CA ALA A 81 -12.17 -14.90 16.89
C ALA A 81 -12.55 -16.39 16.88
N LYS A 82 -13.34 -16.84 15.90
CA LYS A 82 -13.69 -18.27 15.74
C LYS A 82 -12.44 -19.15 15.56
N SER A 83 -11.42 -18.67 14.85
CA SER A 83 -10.16 -19.38 14.62
C SER A 83 -9.11 -19.16 15.72
N GLY A 84 -9.45 -18.44 16.80
CA GLY A 84 -8.52 -18.09 17.88
C GLY A 84 -7.52 -17.00 17.49
N THR A 85 -7.85 -16.17 16.50
CA THR A 85 -6.97 -15.11 15.97
C THR A 85 -7.59 -13.72 16.14
N ARG A 86 -6.75 -12.70 15.99
CA ARG A 86 -7.15 -11.28 15.91
C ARG A 86 -6.99 -10.76 14.47
N VAL A 87 -7.62 -9.62 14.18
CA VAL A 87 -7.41 -8.92 12.90
C VAL A 87 -6.13 -8.10 12.95
N MET A 88 -5.29 -8.25 11.92
CA MET A 88 -4.27 -7.27 11.53
C MET A 88 -4.81 -6.54 10.28
N ALA A 89 -5.09 -5.25 10.39
CA ALA A 89 -5.69 -4.48 9.30
C ALA A 89 -4.65 -4.07 8.25
N VAL A 90 -4.85 -4.47 7.00
CA VAL A 90 -3.96 -4.13 5.89
C VAL A 90 -4.43 -2.81 5.27
N VAL A 91 -3.66 -1.75 5.52
CA VAL A 91 -3.94 -0.36 5.11
C VAL A 91 -2.92 0.20 4.12
N LYS A 92 -2.14 -0.69 3.47
CA LYS A 92 -1.27 -0.36 2.34
C LYS A 92 -2.03 0.27 1.16
N ALA A 93 -1.29 0.88 0.24
CA ALA A 93 -1.79 1.56 -0.95
C ALA A 93 -2.91 2.56 -0.59
N ASP A 94 -2.62 3.45 0.36
CA ASP A 94 -3.57 4.43 0.89
C ASP A 94 -4.89 3.79 1.41
N ALA A 95 -4.78 2.71 2.20
CA ALA A 95 -5.90 1.84 2.55
C ALA A 95 -6.73 1.41 1.33
N TYR A 96 -6.07 0.82 0.32
CA TYR A 96 -6.70 0.46 -0.95
C TYR A 96 -7.42 1.67 -1.60
N GLY A 97 -6.81 2.86 -1.54
CA GLY A 97 -7.35 4.13 -2.03
C GLY A 97 -8.43 4.81 -1.18
N HIS A 98 -8.71 4.35 0.04
CA HIS A 98 -9.74 4.90 0.94
C HIS A 98 -9.20 5.97 1.93
N GLY A 99 -7.89 6.24 1.95
CA GLY A 99 -7.24 7.17 2.86
C GLY A 99 -6.70 6.50 4.12
N ALA A 100 -5.41 6.12 4.14
CA ALA A 100 -4.81 5.28 5.16
C ALA A 100 -4.92 5.87 6.58
N ALA A 101 -4.55 7.13 6.77
CA ALA A 101 -4.59 7.79 8.07
C ALA A 101 -5.99 7.81 8.72
N VAL A 102 -7.05 8.09 7.94
CA VAL A 102 -8.42 8.12 8.46
C VAL A 102 -8.92 6.71 8.73
N VAL A 103 -8.77 5.79 7.77
CA VAL A 103 -9.19 4.38 7.91
C VAL A 103 -8.54 3.74 9.13
N ALA A 104 -7.23 3.89 9.31
CA ALA A 104 -6.51 3.26 10.42
C ALA A 104 -6.94 3.84 11.78
N ARG A 105 -7.16 5.16 11.89
CA ARG A 105 -7.74 5.77 13.11
C ARG A 105 -9.15 5.26 13.41
N VAL A 106 -10.02 5.13 12.42
CA VAL A 106 -11.37 4.57 12.59
C VAL A 106 -11.29 3.14 13.13
N LEU A 107 -10.47 2.29 12.49
CA LEU A 107 -10.34 0.87 12.84
C LEU A 107 -9.75 0.67 14.24
N HIS A 108 -8.77 1.50 14.64
CA HIS A 108 -8.25 1.48 16.02
C HIS A 108 -9.35 1.92 17.01
N ARG A 109 -9.89 3.13 16.86
CA ARG A 109 -10.81 3.74 17.83
C ARG A 109 -12.17 3.03 17.97
N HIS A 110 -12.78 2.60 16.85
CA HIS A 110 -14.16 2.07 16.85
C HIS A 110 -14.24 0.55 16.66
N CYS A 111 -13.13 -0.11 16.31
CA CYS A 111 -13.09 -1.56 16.16
C CYS A 111 -12.08 -2.25 17.09
N GLY A 112 -11.22 -1.53 17.81
CA GLY A 112 -10.20 -2.13 18.67
C GLY A 112 -9.24 -3.01 17.87
N ILE A 113 -8.70 -2.45 16.78
CA ILE A 113 -7.67 -3.06 15.95
C ILE A 113 -6.37 -2.30 16.18
N ASP A 114 -5.43 -2.95 16.87
CA ASP A 114 -4.18 -2.34 17.33
C ASP A 114 -2.95 -2.89 16.58
N PHE A 115 -3.18 -3.61 15.47
CA PHE A 115 -2.11 -4.10 14.60
C PHE A 115 -2.46 -3.81 13.14
N PHE A 116 -1.63 -2.99 12.50
CA PHE A 116 -1.76 -2.61 11.09
C PHE A 116 -0.62 -3.19 10.25
N ALA A 117 -0.88 -3.37 8.96
CA ALA A 117 0.13 -3.75 7.98
C ALA A 117 0.09 -2.84 6.75
N VAL A 118 1.27 -2.40 6.33
CA VAL A 118 1.51 -1.55 5.15
C VAL A 118 2.51 -2.22 4.20
N ALA A 119 2.68 -1.70 2.98
CA ALA A 119 3.67 -2.25 2.05
C ALA A 119 5.07 -1.65 2.27
N THR A 120 5.15 -0.38 2.63
CA THR A 120 6.39 0.41 2.59
C THR A 120 6.64 1.18 3.89
N LEU A 121 7.90 1.57 4.13
CA LEU A 121 8.28 2.38 5.27
C LEU A 121 7.61 3.78 5.29
N PRO A 122 7.47 4.51 4.16
CA PRO A 122 6.71 5.76 4.12
C PRO A 122 5.26 5.65 4.62
N GLU A 123 4.53 4.59 4.23
CA GLU A 123 3.15 4.35 4.71
C GLU A 123 3.12 4.07 6.22
N ALA A 124 4.13 3.40 6.78
CA ALA A 124 4.21 3.17 8.23
C ALA A 124 4.45 4.49 8.99
N LEU A 125 5.29 5.37 8.44
CA LEU A 125 5.54 6.69 8.99
C LEU A 125 4.31 7.60 8.88
N GLU A 126 3.50 7.47 7.83
CA GLU A 126 2.20 8.13 7.71
C GLU A 126 1.26 7.74 8.86
N LEU A 127 1.17 6.46 9.22
CA LEU A 127 0.35 6.02 10.36
C LEU A 127 0.84 6.61 11.70
N ARG A 128 2.16 6.67 11.91
CA ARG A 128 2.75 7.29 13.11
C ARG A 128 2.46 8.80 13.16
N ALA A 129 2.59 9.51 12.03
CA ALA A 129 2.22 10.91 11.89
C ALA A 129 0.71 11.14 12.12
N ALA A 130 -0.14 10.19 11.70
CA ALA A 130 -1.58 10.19 11.92
C ALA A 130 -2.01 9.95 13.39
N GLY A 131 -1.06 9.82 14.32
CA GLY A 131 -1.31 9.68 15.76
C GLY A 131 -1.39 8.24 16.28
N LEU A 132 -1.21 7.24 15.42
CA LEU A 132 -1.23 5.83 15.81
C LEU A 132 0.12 5.44 16.40
N ASN A 133 0.37 5.80 17.65
CA ASN A 133 1.65 5.59 18.34
C ASN A 133 1.54 4.53 19.43
N ASP A 134 1.15 4.91 20.64
CA ASP A 134 1.19 4.03 21.81
C ASP A 134 0.20 2.86 21.70
N GLY A 135 0.69 1.65 21.99
CA GLY A 135 -0.09 0.41 21.89
C GLY A 135 -0.36 -0.10 20.47
N VAL A 136 -0.06 0.69 19.42
CA VAL A 136 -0.37 0.33 18.03
C VAL A 136 0.86 -0.25 17.31
N ARG A 137 0.77 -1.53 16.94
CA ARG A 137 1.77 -2.24 16.14
C ARG A 137 1.60 -1.92 14.65
N VAL A 138 2.70 -1.74 13.93
CA VAL A 138 2.69 -1.51 12.46
C VAL A 138 3.76 -2.37 11.80
N LEU A 139 3.34 -3.32 10.97
CA LEU A 139 4.21 -4.21 10.20
C LEU A 139 4.38 -3.71 8.75
N VAL A 140 5.63 -3.50 8.32
CA VAL A 140 5.96 -3.27 6.91
C VAL A 140 6.16 -4.62 6.23
N LEU A 141 5.32 -4.90 5.23
CA LEU A 141 5.29 -6.19 4.50
C LEU A 141 6.32 -6.29 3.36
N GLY A 142 6.82 -5.15 2.86
CA GLY A 142 7.87 -5.11 1.85
C GLY A 142 9.24 -5.50 2.41
N ALA A 143 10.11 -5.97 1.54
CA ALA A 143 11.53 -6.15 1.88
C ALA A 143 12.14 -4.80 2.22
N SER A 144 13.00 -4.76 3.25
CA SER A 144 13.71 -3.55 3.68
C SER A 144 15.19 -3.63 3.35
N VAL A 145 15.85 -2.48 3.28
CA VAL A 145 17.32 -2.40 3.11
C VAL A 145 18.01 -1.93 4.40
N PRO A 146 19.30 -2.26 4.64
CA PRO A 146 19.98 -1.94 5.90
C PRO A 146 19.99 -0.46 6.31
N SER A 147 19.89 0.47 5.35
CA SER A 147 19.78 1.91 5.62
C SER A 147 18.44 2.33 6.24
N GLU A 148 17.40 1.51 6.14
CA GLU A 148 16.07 1.78 6.69
C GLU A 148 15.90 1.26 8.13
N TRP A 149 16.65 0.23 8.53
CA TRP A 149 16.52 -0.45 9.82
C TRP A 149 16.58 0.46 11.06
N PRO A 150 17.41 1.53 11.12
CA PRO A 150 17.38 2.48 12.23
C PRO A 150 16.02 3.20 12.39
N VAL A 151 15.26 3.36 11.30
CA VAL A 151 13.92 3.96 11.32
C VAL A 151 12.91 3.01 11.99
N TYR A 152 13.03 1.69 11.76
CA TYR A 152 12.17 0.70 12.41
C TYR A 152 12.31 0.73 13.93
N ALA A 153 13.55 0.67 14.44
CA ALA A 153 13.83 0.76 15.88
C ALA A 153 13.39 2.11 16.48
N ARG A 154 13.54 3.22 15.73
CA ARG A 154 13.19 4.57 16.20
C ARG A 154 11.69 4.81 16.33
N PHE A 155 10.89 4.31 15.38
CA PHE A 155 9.45 4.55 15.30
C PHE A 155 8.60 3.34 15.76
N ASP A 156 9.22 2.39 16.47
CA ASP A 156 8.62 1.13 16.94
C ASP A 156 7.84 0.40 15.83
N LEU A 157 8.47 0.25 14.66
CA LEU A 157 7.90 -0.44 13.51
C LEU A 157 8.43 -1.87 13.44
N GLU A 158 7.60 -2.76 12.93
CA GLU A 158 7.95 -4.16 12.73
C GLU A 158 8.30 -4.40 11.26
N MET A 159 9.36 -5.15 10.99
CA MET A 159 9.79 -5.51 9.64
C MET A 159 9.51 -6.98 9.32
N VAL A 160 9.45 -7.29 8.02
CA VAL A 160 9.56 -8.67 7.54
C VAL A 160 11.04 -9.01 7.28
N ILE A 161 11.44 -10.22 7.65
CA ILE A 161 12.65 -10.89 7.17
C ILE A 161 12.21 -11.88 6.10
N GLU A 162 12.44 -11.53 4.83
CA GLU A 162 12.00 -12.29 3.66
C GLU A 162 13.06 -13.26 3.11
N SER A 163 14.34 -13.11 3.49
CA SER A 163 15.45 -13.86 2.92
C SER A 163 16.50 -14.23 3.98
N LYS A 164 17.28 -15.29 3.70
CA LYS A 164 18.44 -15.63 4.53
C LYS A 164 19.47 -14.49 4.57
N ALA A 165 19.70 -13.80 3.45
CA ALA A 165 20.64 -12.67 3.40
C ALA A 165 20.25 -11.52 4.33
N THR A 166 18.95 -11.22 4.45
CA THR A 166 18.43 -10.25 5.42
C THR A 166 18.59 -10.75 6.85
N ALA A 167 18.31 -12.03 7.11
CA ALA A 167 18.50 -12.65 8.42
C ALA A 167 19.98 -12.63 8.88
N ASP A 168 20.92 -13.03 8.00
CA ASP A 168 22.36 -13.07 8.29
C ASP A 168 22.90 -11.66 8.63
N ARG A 169 22.48 -10.65 7.86
CA ARG A 169 22.87 -9.25 8.08
C ARG A 169 22.29 -8.66 9.37
N LEU A 170 21.07 -9.05 9.75
CA LEU A 170 20.47 -8.65 11.04
C LEU A 170 21.14 -9.36 12.22
N ALA A 171 21.50 -10.64 12.07
CA ALA A 171 22.22 -11.40 13.10
C ALA A 171 23.64 -10.85 13.35
N ALA A 172 24.28 -10.30 12.32
CA ALA A 172 25.58 -9.62 12.40
C ALA A 172 25.50 -8.12 12.76
N LEU A 173 24.30 -7.55 12.93
CA LEU A 173 24.12 -6.12 13.21
C LEU A 173 24.55 -5.80 14.65
N GLN A 174 25.26 -4.69 14.85
CA GLN A 174 25.50 -4.18 16.21
C GLN A 174 24.16 -3.75 16.85
N PRO A 175 23.87 -4.13 18.11
CA PRO A 175 22.56 -3.89 18.70
C PRO A 175 22.18 -2.40 18.75
N PRO A 176 21.07 -1.97 18.12
CA PRO A 176 20.54 -0.63 18.30
C PRO A 176 20.01 -0.43 19.73
N PRO A 177 19.83 0.82 20.21
CA PRO A 177 19.33 1.12 21.57
C PRO A 177 17.97 0.51 21.91
N LYS A 178 17.18 0.16 20.90
CA LYS A 178 16.01 -0.71 20.98
C LYS A 178 16.13 -1.77 19.87
N PRO A 179 16.01 -3.08 20.17
CA PRO A 179 16.02 -4.12 19.15
C PRO A 179 14.96 -3.89 18.07
N ILE A 180 15.23 -4.36 16.85
CA ILE A 180 14.28 -4.26 15.73
C ILE A 180 13.29 -5.42 15.82
N LYS A 181 11.99 -5.11 15.91
CA LYS A 181 10.93 -6.12 15.86
C LYS A 181 10.82 -6.73 14.47
N ALA A 182 10.99 -8.05 14.36
CA ALA A 182 11.08 -8.71 13.06
C ALA A 182 10.21 -9.97 12.96
N HIS A 183 9.52 -10.10 11.83
CA HIS A 183 8.72 -11.28 11.47
C HIS A 183 9.39 -12.08 10.36
N VAL A 184 9.69 -13.35 10.60
CA VAL A 184 10.26 -14.23 9.56
C VAL A 184 9.14 -14.68 8.60
N MET A 185 9.29 -14.39 7.31
CA MET A 185 8.33 -14.75 6.27
C MET A 185 8.82 -15.98 5.49
N LEU A 186 8.09 -17.08 5.64
CA LEU A 186 8.34 -18.34 4.95
C LEU A 186 7.71 -18.34 3.56
N ASN A 187 8.45 -18.77 2.55
CA ASN A 187 7.87 -19.10 1.25
C ASN A 187 7.28 -20.53 1.28
N THR A 188 5.96 -20.61 1.45
CA THR A 188 5.23 -21.89 1.42
C THR A 188 4.68 -22.25 0.03
N GLY A 189 4.84 -21.37 -0.97
CA GLY A 189 4.34 -21.56 -2.33
C GLY A 189 4.01 -20.29 -3.12
N MET A 190 3.86 -19.12 -2.47
CA MET A 190 3.51 -17.89 -3.19
C MET A 190 4.64 -17.35 -4.07
N ASN A 191 5.91 -17.64 -3.74
CA ASN A 191 7.07 -17.24 -4.56
C ASN A 191 7.15 -15.73 -4.88
N ARG A 192 6.69 -14.85 -3.97
CA ARG A 192 6.57 -13.39 -4.23
C ARG A 192 7.71 -12.54 -3.66
N ILE A 193 8.24 -12.87 -2.48
CA ILE A 193 9.22 -12.05 -1.76
C ILE A 193 10.39 -12.93 -1.31
N GLY A 194 11.61 -12.43 -1.50
CA GLY A 194 12.86 -13.12 -1.25
C GLY A 194 13.92 -12.61 -2.22
N LEU A 195 14.71 -11.63 -1.80
CA LEU A 195 15.70 -10.98 -2.66
C LEU A 195 16.72 -11.99 -3.18
N SER A 196 16.76 -12.20 -4.50
CA SER A 196 18.00 -12.58 -5.16
C SER A 196 18.94 -11.37 -5.15
N THR A 197 20.24 -11.62 -5.06
CA THR A 197 21.24 -10.58 -5.28
C THR A 197 21.12 -10.04 -6.70
N PHE A 198 20.58 -8.83 -6.85
CA PHE A 198 21.10 -7.95 -7.90
C PHE A 198 22.53 -7.64 -7.48
N ASP A 199 23.49 -8.14 -8.27
CA ASP A 199 24.90 -7.97 -7.98
C ASP A 199 25.28 -6.50 -8.24
N SER A 200 25.23 -5.70 -7.17
CA SER A 200 25.47 -4.24 -7.21
C SER A 200 26.96 -3.89 -7.40
N THR A 201 27.75 -4.79 -7.99
CA THR A 201 29.17 -4.59 -8.34
C THR A 201 29.36 -4.17 -9.81
N THR A 202 28.28 -4.02 -10.59
CA THR A 202 28.33 -3.58 -12.00
C THR A 202 27.87 -2.14 -12.25
N GLU A 203 28.16 -1.23 -11.32
CA GLU A 203 28.32 0.20 -11.65
C GLU A 203 29.79 0.55 -11.94
N THR A 204 30.32 0.06 -13.06
CA THR A 204 31.39 0.76 -13.80
C THR A 204 31.62 0.18 -15.20
N HIS A 205 31.67 1.07 -16.20
CA HIS A 205 32.15 0.87 -17.59
C HIS A 205 31.43 -0.15 -18.49
N GLY A 206 30.70 0.36 -19.50
CA GLY A 206 30.04 -0.50 -20.49
C GLY A 206 29.40 0.16 -21.71
N ILE A 207 29.85 1.34 -22.18
CA ILE A 207 29.39 1.87 -23.48
C ILE A 207 29.92 0.94 -24.58
N LYS A 208 29.06 0.08 -25.14
CA LYS A 208 29.33 -0.60 -26.41
C LYS A 208 28.67 0.17 -27.54
N LYS A 209 29.49 0.60 -28.50
CA LYS A 209 29.04 1.08 -29.81
C LYS A 209 28.04 0.09 -30.42
N VAL A 210 26.94 0.63 -30.93
CA VAL A 210 26.16 -0.02 -32.00
C VAL A 210 26.42 0.82 -33.25
N GLU A 211 27.24 0.32 -34.15
CA GLU A 211 27.46 0.90 -35.47
C GLU A 211 26.55 0.21 -36.48
N GLU A 212 25.76 1.04 -37.19
CA GLU A 212 25.17 0.82 -38.51
C GLU A 212 24.14 -0.34 -38.67
N SER A 213 22.95 -0.15 -39.24
CA SER A 213 22.33 1.00 -39.93
C SER A 213 20.78 0.93 -39.75
N ARG A 214 19.91 1.83 -40.23
CA ARG A 214 19.96 2.77 -41.37
C ARG A 214 19.08 4.02 -41.11
N SER A 215 19.08 4.93 -42.08
CA SER A 215 18.23 6.13 -42.22
C SER A 215 16.72 5.89 -41.98
N ILE A 216 15.95 6.80 -41.39
CA ILE A 216 15.55 8.14 -41.92
C ILE A 216 15.26 9.08 -40.73
N GLY A 217 15.50 10.39 -40.90
CA GLY A 217 15.69 11.31 -39.77
C GLY A 217 14.54 12.24 -39.40
N THR A 218 14.67 12.86 -38.22
CA THR A 218 14.20 14.22 -37.87
C THR A 218 15.02 14.71 -36.66
N GLN A 219 15.41 15.98 -36.63
CA GLN A 219 16.17 16.59 -35.53
C GLN A 219 15.29 16.86 -34.30
N PRO A 220 15.87 16.82 -33.10
CA PRO A 220 15.50 17.73 -32.01
C PRO A 220 16.66 18.62 -31.57
N CYS A 221 16.31 19.86 -31.20
CA CYS A 221 17.23 20.88 -30.70
C CYS A 221 17.94 20.44 -29.40
N LYS A 222 19.25 20.65 -29.30
CA LYS A 222 20.03 20.52 -28.06
C LYS A 222 20.50 21.89 -27.57
N GLN A 223 19.86 22.42 -26.53
CA GLN A 223 20.47 23.37 -25.60
C GLN A 223 19.64 23.42 -24.31
N GLY A 224 20.33 23.52 -23.16
CA GLY A 224 19.71 23.53 -21.83
C GLY A 224 19.71 22.17 -21.11
N LEU A 225 20.91 21.73 -20.67
CA LEU A 225 21.13 20.76 -19.56
C LEU A 225 22.61 20.50 -19.23
N GLN A 226 23.55 21.19 -19.89
CA GLN A 226 25.00 20.99 -19.70
C GLN A 226 25.57 21.78 -18.50
N ASP A 227 24.85 22.80 -18.01
CA ASP A 227 25.37 23.79 -17.05
C ASP A 227 25.16 23.42 -15.57
N LEU A 228 24.71 22.19 -15.27
CA LEU A 228 24.28 21.77 -13.93
C LEU A 228 25.27 20.88 -13.17
N PHE A 229 26.50 20.71 -13.69
CA PHE A 229 27.49 19.75 -13.16
C PHE A 229 28.93 20.29 -12.94
N ASN A 230 29.16 21.61 -13.05
CA ASN A 230 30.52 22.17 -13.00
C ASN A 230 31.08 22.56 -11.61
N ASP A 231 30.29 22.47 -10.53
CA ASP A 231 30.71 22.88 -9.17
C ASP A 231 30.90 21.69 -8.21
N LEU A 232 31.79 20.75 -8.57
CA LEU A 232 32.32 19.75 -7.63
C LEU A 232 33.87 19.69 -7.73
N PRO A 233 34.60 19.74 -6.60
CA PRO A 233 36.06 19.67 -6.61
C PRO A 233 36.58 18.28 -7.02
N PRO A 234 37.77 18.19 -7.66
CA PRO A 234 38.32 16.93 -8.13
C PRO A 234 38.76 16.01 -6.98
N LEU A 235 38.63 14.70 -7.20
CA LEU A 235 39.16 13.66 -6.32
C LEU A 235 40.66 13.41 -6.59
N PRO A 236 41.43 12.88 -5.62
CA PRO A 236 42.88 12.66 -5.79
C PRO A 236 43.19 11.52 -6.78
N GLU A 237 44.26 11.68 -7.55
CA GLU A 237 44.81 10.61 -8.39
C GLU A 237 45.58 9.57 -7.55
N GLU A 238 45.32 8.28 -7.78
CA GLU A 238 46.24 7.21 -7.35
C GLU A 238 46.96 6.59 -8.56
N SER A 239 48.24 6.32 -8.36
CA SER A 239 49.21 5.92 -9.40
C SER A 239 48.92 4.56 -10.02
N GLY A 240 48.94 4.48 -11.35
CA GLY A 240 48.64 3.25 -12.07
C GLY A 240 49.77 2.20 -12.10
N GLN A 241 49.38 0.93 -12.01
CA GLN A 241 50.13 -0.23 -12.52
C GLN A 241 49.14 -1.25 -13.11
N THR A 242 49.35 -1.64 -14.37
CA THR A 242 48.52 -2.63 -15.08
C THR A 242 48.95 -4.07 -14.77
N PRO A 243 48.03 -5.00 -14.42
CA PRO A 243 48.37 -6.41 -14.25
C PRO A 243 48.53 -7.15 -15.60
N PRO A 244 49.35 -8.21 -15.67
CA PRO A 244 49.63 -8.95 -16.91
C PRO A 244 48.50 -9.92 -17.33
N PRO A 245 48.41 -10.30 -18.62
CA PRO A 245 47.35 -11.18 -19.14
C PRO A 245 47.49 -12.63 -18.67
N ARG A 246 46.36 -13.31 -18.42
CA ARG A 246 46.32 -14.74 -18.06
C ARG A 246 46.44 -15.66 -19.30
N PRO A 247 47.10 -16.84 -19.19
CA PRO A 247 47.23 -17.79 -20.28
C PRO A 247 45.95 -18.63 -20.50
N PRO A 248 45.76 -19.22 -21.71
CA PRO A 248 44.57 -19.99 -22.04
C PRO A 248 44.60 -21.42 -21.44
N LEU A 249 43.45 -21.85 -20.92
CA LEU A 249 43.25 -23.20 -20.38
C LEU A 249 43.03 -24.24 -21.50
N LYS A 250 43.85 -25.29 -21.50
CA LYS A 250 43.71 -26.46 -22.40
C LYS A 250 42.50 -27.32 -22.01
N ARG A 251 41.82 -27.88 -23.01
CA ARG A 251 40.85 -28.98 -22.83
C ARG A 251 41.55 -30.34 -22.94
N SER A 252 41.18 -31.28 -22.08
CA SER A 252 41.39 -32.71 -22.25
C SER A 252 40.20 -33.47 -21.67
N GLY A 253 39.75 -34.55 -22.33
CA GLY A 253 38.76 -35.50 -21.78
C GLY A 253 39.37 -36.38 -20.67
N SER A 254 38.71 -37.41 -20.15
CA SER A 254 37.39 -37.99 -20.44
C SER A 254 37.03 -38.94 -19.29
N GLY A 255 35.78 -39.02 -18.83
CA GLY A 255 35.41 -39.95 -17.77
C GLY A 255 33.91 -39.92 -17.47
N SER A 256 33.29 -41.10 -17.40
CA SER A 256 31.86 -41.31 -17.30
C SER A 256 31.32 -41.27 -15.86
N SER A 257 30.23 -40.53 -15.65
CA SER A 257 29.13 -40.97 -14.78
C SER A 257 27.83 -40.27 -15.19
N LEU A 258 26.70 -40.99 -15.14
CA LEU A 258 25.39 -40.39 -15.35
C LEU A 258 25.02 -39.57 -14.11
N GLY A 259 25.33 -38.27 -14.12
CA GLY A 259 24.83 -37.28 -13.17
C GLY A 259 23.67 -36.51 -13.79
N SER A 260 22.49 -36.58 -13.18
CA SER A 260 21.34 -35.77 -13.59
C SER A 260 21.67 -34.27 -13.47
N THR A 261 21.69 -33.57 -14.61
CA THR A 261 21.83 -32.11 -14.67
C THR A 261 20.51 -31.42 -14.28
N GLY A 262 20.00 -31.76 -13.09
CA GLY A 262 18.98 -30.96 -12.43
C GLY A 262 19.56 -29.58 -12.19
N ARG A 263 19.08 -28.58 -12.94
CA ARG A 263 19.33 -27.18 -12.59
C ARG A 263 18.82 -27.01 -11.16
N LEU A 264 19.72 -26.70 -10.22
CA LEU A 264 19.33 -26.23 -8.90
C LEU A 264 18.53 -24.95 -9.13
N GLN A 265 17.22 -25.06 -9.00
CA GLN A 265 16.34 -23.91 -9.02
C GLN A 265 16.61 -23.14 -7.73
N GLU A 266 17.25 -21.97 -7.84
CA GLU A 266 17.37 -21.06 -6.71
C GLU A 266 15.95 -20.60 -6.34
N TYR A 267 15.44 -21.13 -5.23
CA TYR A 267 14.13 -20.76 -4.74
C TYR A 267 14.22 -19.44 -3.97
N HIS A 268 13.34 -18.50 -4.31
CA HIS A 268 13.28 -17.21 -3.66
C HIS A 268 12.64 -17.29 -2.27
N GLY A 269 13.28 -16.65 -1.30
CA GLY A 269 12.78 -16.45 0.08
C GLY A 269 13.16 -17.56 1.04
N ILE A 270 12.73 -17.43 2.30
CA ILE A 270 13.04 -18.42 3.34
C ILE A 270 12.22 -19.69 3.12
N LEU A 271 12.89 -20.77 2.71
CA LEU A 271 12.28 -22.07 2.48
C LEU A 271 12.05 -22.84 3.78
N VAL A 272 11.12 -23.80 3.74
CA VAL A 272 10.68 -24.57 4.92
C VAL A 272 11.76 -25.47 5.53
N ASP A 273 12.73 -25.91 4.74
CA ASP A 273 13.88 -26.71 5.17
C ASP A 273 14.93 -25.86 5.90
N GLN A 274 15.15 -24.62 5.44
CA GLN A 274 16.07 -23.65 6.06
C GLN A 274 15.44 -22.87 7.22
N ALA A 275 14.10 -22.82 7.28
CA ALA A 275 13.34 -21.95 8.17
C ALA A 275 13.67 -22.11 9.65
N VAL A 276 13.83 -23.35 10.12
CA VAL A 276 14.03 -23.64 11.55
C VAL A 276 15.33 -23.02 12.07
N ASP A 277 16.41 -23.16 11.29
CA ASP A 277 17.74 -22.69 11.71
C ASP A 277 17.87 -21.17 11.52
N ILE A 278 17.23 -20.60 10.49
CA ILE A 278 17.15 -19.14 10.30
C ILE A 278 16.36 -18.49 11.45
N VAL A 279 15.21 -19.06 11.85
CA VAL A 279 14.42 -18.54 12.97
C VAL A 279 15.18 -18.66 14.29
N ALA A 280 15.89 -19.77 14.53
CA ALA A 280 16.72 -19.93 15.72
C ALA A 280 17.85 -18.89 15.79
N MET A 281 18.52 -18.63 14.66
CA MET A 281 19.53 -17.57 14.55
C MET A 281 18.96 -16.17 14.81
N VAL A 282 17.80 -15.85 14.21
CA VAL A 282 17.11 -14.56 14.38
C VAL A 282 16.65 -14.37 15.84
N ALA A 283 16.14 -15.43 16.50
CA ALA A 283 15.71 -15.38 17.89
C ALA A 283 16.87 -15.22 18.89
N ALA A 284 18.10 -15.58 18.49
CA ALA A 284 19.31 -15.40 19.30
C ALA A 284 20.07 -14.09 19.01
N ALA A 285 19.67 -13.32 17.98
CA ALA A 285 20.37 -12.11 17.55
C ALA A 285 20.05 -10.91 18.48
N PRO A 286 21.03 -10.33 19.22
CA PRO A 286 20.72 -9.27 20.20
C PRO A 286 20.22 -7.96 19.59
N ALA A 287 20.39 -7.76 18.28
CA ALA A 287 19.86 -6.61 17.55
C ALA A 287 18.38 -6.75 17.16
N VAL A 288 17.77 -7.93 17.35
CA VAL A 288 16.44 -8.28 16.85
C VAL A 288 15.53 -8.76 17.99
N GLU A 289 14.31 -8.26 18.02
CA GLU A 289 13.22 -8.86 18.76
C GLU A 289 12.44 -9.76 17.79
N PHE A 290 12.53 -11.09 17.95
CA PHE A 290 11.79 -12.03 17.10
C PHE A 290 10.28 -11.94 17.40
N ALA A 291 9.57 -11.12 16.62
CA ALA A 291 8.20 -10.72 16.88
C ALA A 291 7.16 -11.70 16.29
N GLY A 292 7.55 -12.59 15.37
CA GLY A 292 6.66 -13.63 14.86
C GLY A 292 7.10 -14.37 13.59
N LEU A 293 6.29 -15.35 13.21
CA LEU A 293 6.47 -16.18 12.02
C LEU A 293 5.26 -16.03 11.09
N CYS A 294 5.49 -15.91 9.77
CA CYS A 294 4.40 -15.75 8.82
C CYS A 294 4.67 -16.40 7.46
N THR A 295 3.64 -16.48 6.63
CA THR A 295 3.74 -16.81 5.20
C THR A 295 2.68 -15.99 4.46
N HIS A 296 2.39 -16.25 3.18
CA HIS A 296 1.24 -15.65 2.50
C HIS A 296 0.54 -16.68 1.62
N MET A 297 -0.79 -16.73 1.73
CA MET A 297 -1.64 -17.63 0.96
C MET A 297 -1.73 -17.10 -0.47
N ALA A 298 -1.46 -17.97 -1.45
CA ALA A 298 -1.41 -17.60 -2.87
C ALA A 298 -2.82 -17.48 -3.48
N ASP A 299 -3.73 -18.35 -3.05
CA ASP A 299 -5.09 -18.44 -3.57
C ASP A 299 -5.94 -17.25 -3.10
N ALA A 300 -6.55 -16.55 -4.06
CA ALA A 300 -7.41 -15.37 -3.81
C ALA A 300 -8.88 -15.59 -4.22
N GLN A 301 -9.25 -16.80 -4.65
CA GLN A 301 -10.58 -17.15 -5.17
C GLN A 301 -11.14 -18.41 -4.49
N ALA A 302 -12.46 -18.58 -4.53
CA ALA A 302 -13.24 -19.39 -3.58
C ALA A 302 -13.16 -20.94 -3.71
N ASN A 303 -12.39 -21.50 -4.64
CA ASN A 303 -12.46 -22.94 -4.98
C ASN A 303 -11.14 -23.73 -4.86
N ILE A 304 -10.11 -23.19 -4.20
CA ILE A 304 -8.72 -23.69 -4.34
C ILE A 304 -8.18 -24.40 -3.07
N HIS A 305 -8.99 -25.30 -2.50
CA HIS A 305 -8.64 -25.91 -1.21
C HIS A 305 -7.31 -26.70 -1.24
N ARG A 306 -7.01 -27.49 -2.28
CA ARG A 306 -5.83 -28.40 -2.27
C ARG A 306 -4.48 -27.66 -2.21
N TYR A 307 -4.35 -26.48 -2.82
CA TYR A 307 -3.08 -25.74 -2.81
C TYR A 307 -2.90 -24.99 -1.49
N THR A 308 -3.90 -24.20 -1.10
CA THR A 308 -4.05 -23.60 0.25
C THR A 308 -3.74 -24.58 1.38
N GLN A 309 -4.35 -25.78 1.41
CA GLN A 309 -4.09 -26.80 2.43
C GLN A 309 -2.61 -27.25 2.47
N ARG A 310 -1.93 -27.28 1.32
CA ARG A 310 -0.51 -27.63 1.20
C ARG A 310 0.40 -26.53 1.76
N GLN A 311 0.07 -25.25 1.51
CA GLN A 311 0.78 -24.11 2.10
C GLN A 311 0.65 -24.13 3.64
N PHE A 312 -0.56 -24.37 4.15
CA PHE A 312 -0.80 -24.52 5.59
C PHE A 312 -0.05 -25.70 6.20
N LYS A 313 -0.03 -26.87 5.55
CA LYS A 313 0.79 -28.01 6.00
C LYS A 313 2.27 -27.62 6.10
N ARG A 314 2.83 -27.04 5.02
CA ARG A 314 4.22 -26.58 4.96
C ARG A 314 4.56 -25.60 6.10
N PHE A 315 3.69 -24.63 6.37
CA PHE A 315 3.88 -23.67 7.47
C PHE A 315 3.83 -24.35 8.85
N ARG A 316 2.83 -25.21 9.07
CA ARG A 316 2.64 -25.93 10.33
C ARG A 316 3.80 -26.86 10.64
N ASP A 317 4.31 -27.58 9.65
CA ASP A 317 5.40 -28.53 9.86
C ASP A 317 6.68 -27.81 10.35
N VAL A 318 6.90 -26.53 9.97
CA VAL A 318 7.96 -25.66 10.52
C VAL A 318 7.65 -25.20 11.94
N VAL A 319 6.41 -24.79 12.23
CA VAL A 319 5.99 -24.39 13.59
C VAL A 319 6.14 -25.55 14.59
N ASP A 320 5.70 -26.75 14.20
CA ASP A 320 5.82 -27.96 15.01
C ASP A 320 7.31 -28.33 15.23
N ALA A 321 8.18 -28.13 14.23
CA ALA A 321 9.63 -28.34 14.36
C ALA A 321 10.33 -27.29 15.25
N LEU A 322 9.92 -26.02 15.20
CA LEU A 322 10.43 -24.97 16.09
C LEU A 322 10.07 -25.25 17.55
N ARG A 323 8.82 -25.64 17.81
CA ARG A 323 8.36 -26.09 19.14
C ARG A 323 9.15 -27.29 19.65
N ALA A 324 9.43 -28.28 18.81
CA ALA A 324 10.25 -29.43 19.18
C ALA A 324 11.71 -29.06 19.54
N LYS A 325 12.25 -27.96 19.01
CA LYS A 325 13.54 -27.38 19.41
C LYS A 325 13.44 -26.36 20.58
N ASN A 326 12.26 -26.20 21.19
CA ASN A 326 11.97 -25.17 22.21
C ASN A 326 12.24 -23.72 21.76
N VAL A 327 12.18 -23.44 20.45
CA VAL A 327 12.29 -22.07 19.93
C VAL A 327 10.93 -21.38 20.07
N PRO A 328 10.83 -20.26 20.82
CA PRO A 328 9.55 -19.59 21.03
C PRO A 328 9.03 -18.99 19.72
N VAL A 329 7.72 -19.04 19.50
CA VAL A 329 7.04 -18.42 18.35
C VAL A 329 5.98 -17.44 18.87
N PRO A 330 6.34 -16.18 19.16
CA PRO A 330 5.46 -15.26 19.91
C PRO A 330 4.19 -14.87 19.15
N CYS A 331 4.24 -14.88 17.82
CA CYS A 331 3.12 -14.54 16.95
C CYS A 331 3.13 -15.40 15.68
N VAL A 332 1.96 -15.80 15.20
CA VAL A 332 1.78 -16.39 13.87
C VAL A 332 0.75 -15.59 13.06
N HIS A 333 1.05 -15.33 11.78
CA HIS A 333 0.05 -14.82 10.83
C HIS A 333 0.20 -15.46 9.44
N VAL A 334 -0.90 -16.01 8.95
CA VAL A 334 -0.93 -16.83 7.73
C VAL A 334 -2.07 -16.37 6.84
N GLU A 335 -3.27 -16.32 7.42
CA GLU A 335 -4.51 -16.02 6.70
C GLU A 335 -4.53 -14.61 6.10
N ASN A 336 -5.27 -14.51 5.00
CA ASN A 336 -5.66 -13.27 4.34
C ASN A 336 -7.20 -13.14 4.35
N SER A 337 -7.74 -12.04 3.81
CA SER A 337 -9.19 -11.82 3.68
C SER A 337 -9.97 -12.97 2.99
N GLN A 338 -9.36 -13.70 2.06
CA GLN A 338 -10.03 -14.81 1.38
C GLN A 338 -10.13 -16.03 2.30
N THR A 339 -9.02 -16.44 2.90
CA THR A 339 -8.99 -17.64 3.77
C THR A 339 -9.74 -17.44 5.08
N LEU A 340 -9.86 -16.20 5.57
CA LEU A 340 -10.64 -15.86 6.77
C LEU A 340 -12.15 -16.13 6.60
N LEU A 341 -12.62 -15.95 5.36
CA LEU A 341 -14.04 -15.95 5.01
C LEU A 341 -14.44 -17.20 4.19
N ASP A 342 -13.47 -18.06 3.86
CA ASP A 342 -13.69 -19.35 3.21
C ASP A 342 -14.16 -20.38 4.25
N ALA A 343 -15.43 -20.81 4.15
CA ALA A 343 -16.03 -21.81 5.03
C ALA A 343 -15.30 -23.17 5.02
N HIS A 344 -14.51 -23.48 3.98
CA HIS A 344 -13.70 -24.69 3.88
C HIS A 344 -12.34 -24.56 4.61
N VAL A 345 -11.96 -23.36 5.07
CA VAL A 345 -10.83 -23.12 5.98
C VAL A 345 -11.33 -23.21 7.43
N GLY A 346 -11.53 -24.46 7.89
CA GLY A 346 -12.08 -24.72 9.23
C GLY A 346 -11.26 -24.09 10.38
N PRO A 347 -11.94 -23.55 11.42
CA PRO A 347 -11.34 -22.64 12.42
C PRO A 347 -10.24 -23.26 13.28
N GLU A 348 -10.25 -24.57 13.51
CA GLU A 348 -9.23 -25.28 14.30
C GLU A 348 -7.81 -25.16 13.73
N ARG A 349 -7.68 -24.83 12.43
CA ARG A 349 -6.39 -24.78 11.75
C ARG A 349 -5.47 -23.72 12.34
N MET A 350 -5.99 -22.52 12.61
CA MET A 350 -5.18 -21.48 13.24
C MET A 350 -4.94 -21.77 14.71
N ARG A 351 -5.91 -22.29 15.47
CA ARG A 351 -5.70 -22.64 16.89
C ARG A 351 -4.48 -23.54 17.11
N ARG A 352 -4.30 -24.59 16.28
CA ARG A 352 -3.10 -25.45 16.32
C ARG A 352 -1.81 -24.70 15.95
N LEU A 353 -1.86 -23.76 15.00
CA LEU A 353 -0.71 -22.94 14.63
C LEU A 353 -0.33 -21.94 15.73
N VAL A 354 -1.33 -21.36 16.40
CA VAL A 354 -1.16 -20.35 17.45
C VAL A 354 -0.55 -20.98 18.71
N GLY A 355 -1.16 -22.05 19.24
CA GLY A 355 -0.74 -22.61 20.53
C GLY A 355 -0.78 -21.54 21.62
N ASP A 356 0.32 -21.37 22.36
CA ASP A 356 0.44 -20.37 23.43
C ASP A 356 0.81 -18.95 22.93
N GLY A 357 1.04 -18.78 21.63
CA GLY A 357 1.40 -17.50 21.02
C GLY A 357 0.19 -16.63 20.64
N ALA A 358 0.43 -15.51 19.94
CA ALA A 358 -0.62 -14.68 19.38
C ALA A 358 -0.94 -15.03 17.93
N GLY A 359 -2.21 -15.24 17.60
CA GLY A 359 -2.67 -15.44 16.21
C GLY A 359 -3.21 -14.18 15.56
N PHE A 360 -2.84 -13.92 14.30
CA PHE A 360 -3.47 -12.86 13.49
C PHE A 360 -3.82 -13.30 12.07
N CYS A 361 -4.93 -12.76 11.55
CA CYS A 361 -5.28 -12.78 10.13
C CYS A 361 -5.08 -11.39 9.51
N ARG A 362 -4.45 -11.31 8.33
CA ARG A 362 -4.21 -10.03 7.63
C ARG A 362 -5.37 -9.69 6.71
N VAL A 363 -6.22 -8.79 7.16
CA VAL A 363 -7.45 -8.44 6.46
C VAL A 363 -7.23 -7.17 5.65
N GLY A 364 -7.26 -7.29 4.32
CA GLY A 364 -7.24 -6.17 3.37
C GLY A 364 -8.60 -6.01 2.72
N GLY A 365 -8.76 -6.46 1.47
CA GLY A 365 -9.97 -6.29 0.64
C GLY A 365 -11.32 -6.52 1.33
N ALA A 366 -11.42 -7.43 2.31
CA ALA A 366 -12.68 -7.62 3.05
C ALA A 366 -13.09 -6.41 3.91
N LEU A 367 -12.14 -5.64 4.48
CA LEU A 367 -12.44 -4.39 5.20
C LEU A 367 -13.18 -3.39 4.30
N TYR A 368 -12.82 -3.35 3.02
CA TYR A 368 -13.27 -2.40 2.01
C TYR A 368 -14.49 -2.89 1.20
N GLY A 369 -15.06 -4.05 1.53
CA GLY A 369 -16.16 -4.67 0.77
C GLY A 369 -15.74 -5.30 -0.56
N GLN A 370 -14.44 -5.42 -0.83
CA GLN A 370 -13.88 -5.90 -2.10
C GLN A 370 -13.76 -7.43 -2.17
N ARG A 371 -14.68 -8.15 -1.53
CA ARG A 371 -14.74 -9.62 -1.54
C ARG A 371 -16.20 -10.05 -1.60
N HIS A 372 -16.49 -11.08 -2.39
CA HIS A 372 -17.85 -11.60 -2.57
C HIS A 372 -18.26 -12.39 -1.33
N HIS A 373 -18.93 -11.73 -0.37
CA HIS A 373 -19.51 -12.34 0.81
C HIS A 373 -20.59 -11.44 1.40
N ASP A 374 -21.77 -12.01 1.68
CA ASP A 374 -23.02 -11.29 2.00
C ASP A 374 -22.99 -10.40 3.26
N VAL A 375 -22.01 -10.56 4.15
CA VAL A 375 -21.86 -9.75 5.37
C VAL A 375 -21.05 -8.47 5.13
N LEU A 376 -20.36 -8.40 3.99
CA LEU A 376 -19.49 -7.29 3.62
C LEU A 376 -20.26 -6.26 2.80
N LYS A 377 -20.09 -4.99 3.14
CA LYS A 377 -20.69 -3.84 2.46
C LYS A 377 -19.62 -3.11 1.64
N PRO A 378 -19.89 -2.71 0.38
CA PRO A 378 -19.01 -1.81 -0.35
C PRO A 378 -18.74 -0.54 0.46
N VAL A 379 -17.48 -0.08 0.50
CA VAL A 379 -17.08 1.10 1.30
C VAL A 379 -16.91 2.35 0.43
N LEU A 380 -16.58 2.21 -0.86
CA LEU A 380 -16.26 3.34 -1.74
C LEU A 380 -17.31 3.53 -2.84
N SER A 381 -17.76 4.79 -3.01
CA SER A 381 -18.55 5.24 -4.15
C SER A 381 -17.82 6.37 -4.89
N LEU A 382 -17.55 6.20 -6.19
CA LEU A 382 -16.90 7.22 -7.00
C LEU A 382 -17.96 8.07 -7.71
N LYS A 383 -17.93 9.39 -7.48
CA LYS A 383 -18.89 10.35 -8.02
C LYS A 383 -18.19 11.52 -8.71
N ALA A 384 -18.73 11.98 -9.84
CA ALA A 384 -18.20 13.11 -10.62
C ALA A 384 -19.31 14.06 -11.05
N GLN A 385 -19.08 15.37 -10.97
CA GLN A 385 -20.07 16.37 -11.37
C GLN A 385 -20.21 16.49 -12.89
N VAL A 386 -21.46 16.66 -13.34
CA VAL A 386 -21.80 17.19 -14.65
C VAL A 386 -21.35 18.64 -14.75
N ARG A 387 -20.41 18.93 -15.65
CA ARG A 387 -19.85 20.28 -15.88
C ARG A 387 -20.44 20.99 -17.08
N HIS A 388 -20.94 20.23 -18.05
CA HIS A 388 -21.61 20.77 -19.22
C HIS A 388 -22.71 19.81 -19.69
N VAL A 389 -23.77 20.36 -20.28
CA VAL A 389 -24.85 19.62 -20.94
C VAL A 389 -25.15 20.34 -22.24
N HIS A 390 -25.08 19.65 -23.37
CA HIS A 390 -25.27 20.23 -24.70
C HIS A 390 -26.04 19.28 -25.62
N ARG A 391 -26.57 19.81 -26.72
CA ARG A 391 -27.28 19.04 -27.74
C ARG A 391 -26.37 18.85 -28.95
N LEU A 392 -26.47 17.68 -29.58
CA LEU A 392 -25.79 17.30 -30.81
C LEU A 392 -26.82 16.79 -31.80
N GLU A 393 -26.70 17.20 -33.05
CA GLU A 393 -27.49 16.65 -34.16
C GLU A 393 -26.97 15.26 -34.54
N ALA A 394 -27.84 14.42 -35.12
CA ALA A 394 -27.44 13.12 -35.64
C ALA A 394 -26.24 13.24 -36.61
N GLY A 395 -25.23 12.38 -36.44
CA GLY A 395 -23.99 12.41 -37.23
C GLY A 395 -22.87 13.31 -36.69
N MET A 396 -23.11 14.19 -35.72
CA MET A 396 -22.04 14.88 -35.00
C MET A 396 -21.19 13.92 -34.16
N THR A 397 -19.93 14.24 -33.90
CA THR A 397 -18.97 13.30 -33.26
C THR A 397 -18.45 13.81 -31.92
N VAL A 398 -18.19 12.91 -30.96
CA VAL A 398 -17.72 13.24 -29.61
C VAL A 398 -16.32 12.69 -29.32
N GLY A 399 -15.47 13.55 -28.75
CA GLY A 399 -14.17 13.17 -28.18
C GLY A 399 -13.07 12.86 -29.20
N TYR A 400 -11.95 12.35 -28.70
CA TYR A 400 -10.80 11.95 -29.51
C TYR A 400 -11.14 10.84 -30.51
N ASP A 401 -10.40 10.82 -31.62
CA ASP A 401 -10.55 9.90 -32.75
C ASP A 401 -11.93 9.94 -33.44
N ARG A 402 -12.84 10.82 -33.00
CA ARG A 402 -14.27 10.81 -33.33
C ARG A 402 -14.91 9.43 -33.08
N SER A 403 -14.47 8.74 -32.01
CA SER A 403 -14.80 7.34 -31.77
C SER A 403 -16.26 7.08 -31.36
N TRP A 404 -17.06 8.12 -31.23
CA TRP A 404 -18.50 8.06 -31.07
C TRP A 404 -19.15 9.09 -31.99
N ILE A 405 -20.19 8.66 -32.70
CA ILE A 405 -20.98 9.44 -33.64
C ILE A 405 -22.40 9.41 -33.11
N ALA A 406 -23.06 10.57 -33.00
CA ALA A 406 -24.41 10.71 -32.49
C ALA A 406 -25.38 9.89 -33.37
N PRO A 407 -26.00 8.82 -32.85
CA PRO A 407 -26.86 7.93 -33.64
C PRO A 407 -28.25 8.54 -33.92
N ARG A 408 -28.50 9.72 -33.35
CA ARG A 408 -29.76 10.49 -33.30
C ARG A 408 -29.43 11.88 -32.78
N ASP A 409 -30.40 12.77 -32.78
CA ASP A 409 -30.33 14.01 -31.99
C ASP A 409 -30.21 13.65 -30.50
N SER A 410 -29.03 13.87 -29.93
CA SER A 410 -28.64 13.40 -28.59
C SER A 410 -28.32 14.58 -27.68
N VAL A 411 -28.62 14.42 -26.39
CA VAL A 411 -28.11 15.27 -25.32
C VAL A 411 -26.84 14.61 -24.78
N VAL A 412 -25.75 15.37 -24.63
CA VAL A 412 -24.47 14.86 -24.09
C VAL A 412 -24.06 15.67 -22.87
N ALA A 413 -23.71 14.97 -21.79
CA ALA A 413 -23.08 15.55 -20.61
C ALA A 413 -21.56 15.38 -20.64
N THR A 414 -20.84 16.32 -20.04
CA THR A 414 -19.41 16.21 -19.75
C THR A 414 -19.22 16.11 -18.24
N LEU A 415 -18.56 15.04 -17.77
CA LEU A 415 -18.21 14.83 -16.36
C LEU A 415 -16.75 15.23 -16.11
N SER A 416 -16.45 15.77 -14.93
CA SER A 416 -15.11 16.21 -14.51
C SER A 416 -14.19 15.09 -14.01
N ILE A 417 -14.10 13.98 -14.75
CA ILE A 417 -13.17 12.89 -14.43
C ILE A 417 -12.53 12.33 -15.69
N GLY A 418 -11.27 11.91 -15.60
CA GLY A 418 -10.62 11.13 -16.65
C GLY A 418 -9.60 10.13 -16.13
N PHE A 419 -8.76 9.62 -17.02
CA PHE A 419 -7.78 8.59 -16.67
C PHE A 419 -6.65 9.09 -15.76
N ALA A 420 -6.41 10.40 -15.65
CA ALA A 420 -5.46 10.96 -14.67
C ALA A 420 -6.02 10.98 -13.24
N ASP A 421 -7.32 10.77 -13.08
CA ASP A 421 -8.00 10.65 -11.79
C ASP A 421 -8.15 9.19 -11.34
N GLY A 422 -7.85 8.24 -12.23
CA GLY A 422 -8.01 6.80 -12.02
C GLY A 422 -9.22 6.16 -12.72
N TYR A 423 -10.00 6.92 -13.51
CA TYR A 423 -11.12 6.34 -14.28
C TYR A 423 -10.61 5.60 -15.53
N PRO A 424 -10.74 4.27 -15.64
CA PRO A 424 -10.03 3.50 -16.66
C PRO A 424 -10.36 3.92 -18.10
N ARG A 425 -9.32 4.16 -18.92
CA ARG A 425 -9.51 4.48 -20.34
C ARG A 425 -10.19 3.36 -21.14
N SER A 426 -10.12 2.12 -20.65
CA SER A 426 -10.86 0.97 -21.18
C SER A 426 -12.38 1.14 -21.14
N LEU A 427 -12.93 2.02 -20.30
CA LEU A 427 -14.37 2.34 -20.26
C LEU A 427 -14.84 3.26 -21.41
N SER A 428 -13.97 3.63 -22.35
CA SER A 428 -14.35 4.35 -23.57
C SER A 428 -15.45 3.60 -24.35
N ASN A 429 -16.51 4.30 -24.76
CA ASN A 429 -17.70 3.75 -25.45
C ASN A 429 -18.50 2.65 -24.70
N GLN A 430 -18.14 2.26 -23.47
CA GLN A 430 -18.81 1.16 -22.74
C GLN A 430 -19.00 1.38 -21.24
N GLY A 431 -18.38 2.41 -20.66
CA GLY A 431 -18.56 2.76 -19.25
C GLY A 431 -20.00 3.17 -18.98
N VAL A 432 -20.59 2.60 -17.94
CA VAL A 432 -21.95 2.92 -17.49
C VAL A 432 -21.86 3.84 -16.28
N VAL A 433 -22.67 4.90 -16.27
CA VAL A 433 -22.79 5.85 -15.15
C VAL A 433 -24.27 6.10 -14.84
N TYR A 434 -24.55 6.51 -13.61
CA TYR A 434 -25.92 6.80 -13.17
C TYR A 434 -26.04 8.26 -12.76
N ILE A 435 -27.02 8.97 -13.34
CA ILE A 435 -27.28 10.40 -13.04
C ILE A 435 -28.77 10.54 -12.73
N ARG A 436 -29.10 11.10 -11.56
CA ARG A 436 -30.49 11.21 -11.06
C ARG A 436 -31.25 9.86 -11.05
N GLY A 437 -30.55 8.75 -10.81
CA GLY A 437 -31.12 7.40 -10.80
C GLY A 437 -31.37 6.78 -12.19
N HIS A 438 -30.99 7.47 -13.26
CA HIS A 438 -31.06 6.95 -14.63
C HIS A 438 -29.68 6.50 -15.13
N GLU A 439 -29.66 5.38 -15.85
CA GLU A 439 -28.47 4.80 -16.45
C GLU A 439 -28.12 5.48 -17.78
N PHE A 440 -26.83 5.77 -17.98
CA PHE A 440 -26.29 6.37 -19.20
C PHE A 440 -24.91 5.77 -19.54
N VAL A 441 -24.51 5.88 -20.81
CA VAL A 441 -23.27 5.26 -21.33
C VAL A 441 -22.26 6.32 -21.77
N VAL A 442 -20.98 6.08 -21.51
CA VAL A 442 -19.85 6.90 -21.96
C VAL A 442 -19.85 7.03 -23.49
N ALA A 443 -19.91 8.27 -23.97
CA ALA A 443 -19.87 8.63 -25.38
C ALA A 443 -18.44 9.05 -25.76
N GLY A 444 -17.75 8.21 -26.53
CA GLY A 444 -16.40 8.48 -27.02
C GLY A 444 -15.28 7.97 -26.11
N LYS A 445 -14.08 8.49 -26.31
CA LYS A 445 -12.91 8.19 -25.48
C LYS A 445 -12.98 8.87 -24.12
N VAL A 446 -12.57 8.14 -23.07
CA VAL A 446 -12.19 8.73 -21.78
C VAL A 446 -10.92 9.59 -21.98
N CYS A 447 -11.04 10.89 -21.71
CA CYS A 447 -9.94 11.85 -21.81
C CYS A 447 -9.14 11.91 -20.51
N MET A 448 -8.15 12.81 -20.43
CA MET A 448 -7.24 12.89 -19.28
C MET A 448 -7.96 13.30 -17.99
N ASP A 449 -8.80 14.33 -18.08
CA ASP A 449 -9.49 14.95 -16.93
C ASP A 449 -11.02 15.06 -17.13
N MET A 450 -11.56 14.51 -18.23
CA MET A 450 -12.98 14.59 -18.60
C MET A 450 -13.47 13.33 -19.35
N VAL A 451 -14.77 13.05 -19.23
CA VAL A 451 -15.48 12.01 -19.99
C VAL A 451 -16.84 12.54 -20.42
N MET A 452 -17.29 12.13 -21.62
CA MET A 452 -18.61 12.50 -22.14
C MET A 452 -19.57 11.30 -22.03
N VAL A 453 -20.86 11.59 -21.90
CA VAL A 453 -21.92 10.60 -21.63
C VAL A 453 -23.12 10.92 -22.50
N ASP A 454 -23.62 9.94 -23.25
CA ASP A 454 -24.87 10.08 -24.02
C ASP A 454 -26.06 9.99 -23.06
N LEU A 455 -26.77 11.11 -22.92
CA LEU A 455 -27.99 11.22 -22.13
C LEU A 455 -29.25 10.83 -22.93
N GLY A 456 -29.07 10.40 -24.19
CA GLY A 456 -30.14 9.95 -25.07
C GLY A 456 -30.85 11.09 -25.79
N ALA A 457 -32.03 10.78 -26.35
CA ALA A 457 -32.83 11.73 -27.10
C ALA A 457 -33.47 12.80 -26.21
N LYS A 458 -33.79 13.96 -26.81
CA LYS A 458 -34.67 14.98 -26.20
C LYS A 458 -36.03 14.36 -25.84
N GLY A 459 -36.62 14.75 -24.70
CA GLY A 459 -37.79 14.11 -24.11
C GLY A 459 -37.50 12.84 -23.32
N GLY A 460 -36.27 12.33 -23.35
CA GLY A 460 -35.82 11.19 -22.54
C GLY A 460 -35.42 11.57 -21.10
N PRO A 461 -35.06 10.58 -20.26
CA PRO A 461 -34.68 10.80 -18.85
C PRO A 461 -33.51 11.78 -18.69
N GLY A 462 -32.62 11.84 -19.68
CA GLY A 462 -31.51 12.78 -19.76
C GLY A 462 -31.90 14.27 -19.73
N GLU A 463 -33.13 14.63 -20.10
CA GLU A 463 -33.59 16.03 -20.08
C GLU A 463 -33.79 16.58 -18.65
N SER A 464 -33.74 15.72 -17.62
CA SER A 464 -33.70 16.12 -16.21
C SER A 464 -32.31 16.56 -15.71
N VAL A 465 -31.23 16.19 -16.41
CA VAL A 465 -29.84 16.38 -15.97
C VAL A 465 -29.41 17.86 -16.08
N ARG A 466 -28.70 18.37 -15.08
CA ARG A 466 -28.24 19.75 -14.96
C ARG A 466 -26.75 19.80 -14.62
N VAL A 467 -26.11 20.92 -14.97
CA VAL A 467 -24.75 21.22 -14.48
C VAL A 467 -24.77 21.31 -12.95
N GLY A 468 -23.83 20.62 -12.30
CA GLY A 468 -23.76 20.47 -10.84
C GLY A 468 -24.34 19.16 -10.31
N ASP A 469 -25.14 18.41 -11.09
CA ASP A 469 -25.55 17.06 -10.72
C ASP A 469 -24.34 16.13 -10.59
N TYR A 470 -24.38 15.20 -9.64
CA TYR A 470 -23.38 14.12 -9.57
C TYR A 470 -23.83 12.91 -10.39
N ALA A 471 -22.90 12.38 -11.18
CA ALA A 471 -22.93 11.02 -11.69
C ALA A 471 -22.32 10.08 -10.66
N THR A 472 -22.95 8.95 -10.37
CA THR A 472 -22.29 7.78 -9.75
C THR A 472 -21.66 6.95 -10.87
N LEU A 473 -20.34 6.73 -10.76
CA LEU A 473 -19.55 5.97 -11.72
C LEU A 473 -19.46 4.51 -11.26
N TRP A 474 -19.32 4.33 -9.94
CA TRP A 474 -19.58 3.06 -9.25
C TRP A 474 -19.86 3.31 -7.77
N GLY A 475 -20.53 2.37 -7.12
CA GLY A 475 -20.94 2.42 -5.72
C GLY A 475 -22.40 2.83 -5.54
N ASP A 476 -22.70 3.52 -4.45
CA ASP A 476 -24.06 3.88 -4.05
C ASP A 476 -24.77 4.78 -5.09
N GLY A 477 -26.01 4.41 -5.40
CA GLY A 477 -26.81 5.04 -6.45
C GLY A 477 -26.46 4.65 -7.90
N GLY A 478 -25.69 3.58 -8.11
CA GLY A 478 -25.35 3.10 -9.46
C GLY A 478 -24.74 1.70 -9.51
N ASN A 479 -23.94 1.43 -10.54
CA ASN A 479 -23.27 0.14 -10.73
C ASN A 479 -22.32 -0.18 -9.57
N THR A 480 -22.23 -1.45 -9.18
CA THR A 480 -21.29 -1.83 -8.11
C THR A 480 -19.84 -1.78 -8.58
N LEU A 481 -18.91 -1.54 -7.64
CA LEU A 481 -17.47 -1.66 -7.89
C LEU A 481 -17.10 -3.05 -8.42
N ALA A 482 -17.77 -4.10 -7.92
CA ALA A 482 -17.63 -5.48 -8.40
C ALA A 482 -18.03 -5.61 -9.88
N ALA A 483 -19.24 -5.19 -10.26
CA ALA A 483 -19.71 -5.26 -11.64
C ALA A 483 -18.81 -4.48 -12.63
N THR A 484 -18.28 -3.34 -12.20
CA THR A 484 -17.32 -2.55 -13.00
C THR A 484 -15.98 -3.28 -13.17
N ALA A 485 -15.48 -3.91 -12.11
CA ALA A 485 -14.23 -4.68 -12.15
C ALA A 485 -14.38 -5.95 -13.00
N ASP A 486 -15.48 -6.68 -12.84
CA ASP A 486 -15.81 -7.90 -13.58
C ASP A 486 -15.95 -7.59 -15.09
N GLY A 487 -16.66 -6.51 -15.45
CA GLY A 487 -16.80 -6.07 -16.84
C GLY A 487 -15.48 -5.60 -17.49
N LEU A 488 -14.47 -5.26 -16.69
CA LEU A 488 -13.11 -4.93 -17.14
C LEU A 488 -12.12 -6.11 -17.04
N GLY A 489 -12.51 -7.25 -16.45
CA GLY A 489 -11.62 -8.38 -16.19
C GLY A 489 -10.48 -8.07 -15.19
N THR A 490 -10.70 -7.16 -14.24
CA THR A 490 -9.70 -6.66 -13.27
C THR A 490 -10.17 -6.89 -11.83
N ALA A 491 -9.32 -6.67 -10.82
CA ALA A 491 -9.76 -6.72 -9.43
C ALA A 491 -10.34 -5.39 -8.96
N GLN A 492 -11.33 -5.43 -8.06
CA GLN A 492 -11.90 -4.24 -7.40
C GLN A 492 -10.85 -3.35 -6.70
N SER A 493 -9.75 -3.96 -6.25
CA SER A 493 -8.61 -3.25 -5.67
C SER A 493 -7.89 -2.36 -6.66
N ASP A 494 -7.84 -2.75 -7.95
CA ASP A 494 -7.07 -2.05 -8.96
C ASP A 494 -7.75 -0.71 -9.26
N LEU A 495 -9.06 -0.74 -9.50
CA LEU A 495 -9.93 0.43 -9.67
C LEU A 495 -9.92 1.42 -8.50
N THR A 496 -9.57 0.97 -7.29
CA THR A 496 -9.57 1.81 -6.08
C THR A 496 -8.18 2.31 -5.70
N CYS A 497 -7.14 1.49 -5.89
CA CYS A 497 -5.75 1.92 -5.70
C CYS A 497 -5.30 2.93 -6.76
N ASP A 498 -5.83 2.85 -7.98
CA ASP A 498 -5.49 3.76 -9.08
C ASP A 498 -6.15 5.15 -8.96
N LEU A 499 -7.07 5.35 -8.00
CA LEU A 499 -7.71 6.65 -7.75
C LEU A 499 -6.68 7.67 -7.25
N SER A 500 -6.31 8.62 -8.11
CA SER A 500 -5.20 9.53 -7.84
C SER A 500 -5.51 10.50 -6.70
N ARG A 501 -4.48 11.17 -6.16
CA ARG A 501 -4.62 12.18 -5.10
C ARG A 501 -5.45 13.41 -5.52
N ARG A 502 -5.80 13.56 -6.80
CA ARG A 502 -6.73 14.60 -7.29
C ARG A 502 -8.17 14.32 -6.89
N VAL A 503 -8.55 13.05 -6.72
CA VAL A 503 -9.89 12.64 -6.28
C VAL A 503 -10.00 12.83 -4.77
N ALA A 504 -10.82 13.78 -4.35
CA ALA A 504 -11.04 14.06 -2.93
C ALA A 504 -11.72 12.85 -2.25
N ARG A 505 -11.22 12.43 -1.08
CA ARG A 505 -11.89 11.43 -0.23
C ARG A 505 -12.84 12.16 0.72
N ARG A 506 -14.13 11.79 0.67
CA ARG A 506 -15.22 12.37 1.48
C ARG A 506 -15.76 11.29 2.41
N TYR A 507 -15.53 11.42 3.70
CA TYR A 507 -15.96 10.41 4.68
C TYR A 507 -17.41 10.67 5.08
N VAL A 508 -18.26 9.65 4.90
CA VAL A 508 -19.70 9.71 5.20
C VAL A 508 -20.08 8.63 6.23
N ASN A 509 -21.26 8.74 6.84
CA ASN A 509 -21.75 7.82 7.86
C ASN A 509 -20.77 7.64 9.04
N LEU A 510 -20.15 8.75 9.45
CA LEU A 510 -19.21 8.82 10.57
C LEU A 510 -19.91 8.55 11.93
N PRO A 511 -19.23 7.92 12.90
CA PRO A 511 -19.73 7.80 14.27
C PRO A 511 -20.02 9.18 14.91
N PRO A 512 -21.08 9.34 15.72
CA PRO A 512 -21.42 10.64 16.32
C PRO A 512 -20.35 11.23 17.26
N ASP A 513 -19.47 10.40 17.83
CA ASP A 513 -18.34 10.82 18.65
C ASP A 513 -17.06 11.10 17.84
N TRP A 514 -17.09 10.86 16.52
CA TRP A 514 -15.96 11.15 15.65
C TRP A 514 -15.73 12.64 15.54
N ARG A 515 -14.66 13.10 16.16
CA ARG A 515 -14.02 14.37 15.84
C ARG A 515 -12.82 14.03 14.99
N ALA A 516 -12.76 14.61 13.79
CA ALA A 516 -11.52 14.62 13.06
C ALA A 516 -10.46 15.33 13.93
N PRO A 517 -9.20 14.87 13.94
CA PRO A 517 -8.07 15.75 14.22
C PRO A 517 -8.15 16.98 13.31
N GLU A 518 -7.50 18.08 13.65
CA GLU A 518 -7.59 19.36 12.93
C GLU A 518 -6.95 19.34 11.50
N ASP A 519 -6.69 18.15 10.96
CA ASP A 519 -6.00 17.89 9.70
C ASP A 519 -6.96 17.51 8.55
N HIS A 520 -7.09 18.42 7.59
CA HIS A 520 -6.98 18.16 6.14
C HIS A 520 -7.78 17.05 5.43
N TYR A 521 -8.97 16.67 5.92
CA TYR A 521 -9.93 15.89 5.13
C TYR A 521 -11.23 16.67 4.91
N VAL A 522 -11.77 16.61 3.68
CA VAL A 522 -13.08 17.18 3.35
C VAL A 522 -14.17 16.28 3.93
N ILE A 523 -14.43 16.49 5.22
CA ILE A 523 -15.54 15.92 5.97
C ILE A 523 -16.80 16.68 5.52
N ALA A 524 -17.88 15.95 5.26
CA ALA A 524 -19.14 16.51 4.77
C ALA A 524 -20.34 16.01 5.57
#